data_AF-A0A1T4X9P9-F1
#
_entry.id   AF-A0A1T4X9P9-F1
#
_cell.length_a   1.000
_cell.length_b   1.000
_cell.length_c   1.000
_cell.angle_alpha   90.00
_cell.angle_beta   90.00
_cell.angle_gamma   90.00
#
_symmetry.space_group_name_H-M   'P 1'
#
loop_
_entity.id
_entity.type
_entity.pdbx_description
1 polymer ?
#
loop_
_entity_poly.entity_id
_entity_poly.type
_entity_poly.pdbx_seq_one_letter_code
_entity_poly.pdbx_strand_id
1 'polypeptide(L)'
;MPTNNEKCISRNIYHLIQRKGSNSFKLIIQESLDIDILDGAVKFEPKLKKILLKRSDFSKKYFLGNIVRTIINCPCVYISYGNDPNETKDIIGEISSAFKAVLPYVDIKYDKVNKYKENINGFIDDLVNGGFIIILINEKYLKSEYCMFEFVNMVKASKNNEELKLRICPIILNSSYYNINDYIEIEEYWVAERNRLNDKSAGIMNSKIHEKIELIDEIIKILPNFHSIITSLYNLPINSFQEEKYLSLLWHINEQLESDGYMSFYNEEAEMKEVLNSNA
;
A
#
# COMPACT_ATOMS: atom_id res chain seq x y z
N MET A 1 -24.55 13.24 33.02
CA MET A 1 -23.08 13.14 33.20
C MET A 1 -22.42 13.95 32.10
N PRO A 2 -21.37 14.76 32.37
CA PRO A 2 -20.74 15.53 31.33
C PRO A 2 -20.11 14.55 30.34
N THR A 3 -20.51 14.62 29.09
CA THR A 3 -19.83 13.92 28.01
C THR A 3 -18.52 14.65 27.79
N ASN A 4 -17.41 14.11 28.32
CA ASN A 4 -16.09 14.63 28.02
C ASN A 4 -15.87 14.47 26.52
N ASN A 5 -16.04 15.57 25.80
CA ASN A 5 -15.70 15.66 24.40
C ASN A 5 -14.19 15.88 24.34
N GLU A 6 -13.48 14.92 23.77
CA GLU A 6 -12.04 15.02 23.56
C GLU A 6 -11.80 15.63 22.17
N LYS A 7 -10.89 16.62 22.11
CA LYS A 7 -10.45 17.22 20.85
C LYS A 7 -9.19 16.51 20.38
N CYS A 8 -9.17 16.05 19.13
CA CYS A 8 -7.95 15.58 18.48
C CYS A 8 -7.78 16.24 17.11
N ILE A 9 -6.58 16.19 16.55
CA ILE A 9 -6.24 16.80 15.26
C ILE A 9 -5.68 15.72 14.33
N SER A 10 -6.15 15.65 13.09
CA SER A 10 -5.55 14.85 12.01
C SER A 10 -5.47 15.69 10.73
N ARG A 11 -4.31 15.73 10.06
CA ARG A 11 -4.08 16.54 8.84
C ARG A 11 -4.57 18.00 8.97
N ASN A 12 -4.31 18.62 10.13
CA ASN A 12 -4.77 19.99 10.48
C ASN A 12 -6.30 20.17 10.58
N ILE A 13 -7.07 19.07 10.63
CA ILE A 13 -8.51 19.09 10.87
C ILE A 13 -8.76 18.75 12.34
N TYR A 14 -9.58 19.56 13.02
CA TYR A 14 -10.03 19.27 14.38
C TYR A 14 -11.16 18.24 14.36
N HIS A 15 -11.17 17.32 15.32
CA HIS A 15 -12.23 16.33 15.49
C HIS A 15 -12.72 16.29 16.94
N LEU A 16 -14.03 16.04 17.11
CA LEU A 16 -14.68 15.92 18.41
C LEU A 16 -15.05 14.46 18.67
N ILE A 17 -14.46 13.88 19.71
CA ILE A 17 -14.76 12.49 20.09
C ILE A 17 -15.61 12.50 21.35
N GLN A 18 -16.79 11.87 21.29
CA GLN A 18 -17.67 11.73 22.44
C GLN A 18 -17.54 10.32 23.02
N ARG A 19 -16.96 10.21 24.21
CA ARG A 19 -16.85 8.92 24.91
C ARG A 19 -18.24 8.46 25.41
N LYS A 20 -18.62 7.21 25.12
CA LYS A 20 -19.85 6.56 25.62
C LYS A 20 -19.48 5.42 26.58
N GLY A 21 -19.08 5.77 27.79
CA GLY A 21 -18.68 4.81 28.82
C GLY A 21 -17.23 4.36 28.72
N SER A 22 -16.86 3.30 29.46
CA SER A 22 -15.48 2.82 29.58
C SER A 22 -14.93 2.23 28.28
N ASN A 23 -15.75 1.47 27.55
CA ASN A 23 -15.32 0.62 26.42
C ASN A 23 -15.96 0.98 25.08
N SER A 24 -16.64 2.14 24.95
CA SER A 24 -17.21 2.55 23.67
C SER A 24 -17.12 4.07 23.45
N PHE A 25 -16.92 4.46 22.21
CA PHE A 25 -16.79 5.85 21.80
C PHE A 25 -17.71 6.11 20.62
N LYS A 26 -18.35 7.28 20.60
CA LYS A 26 -19.01 7.82 19.42
C LYS A 26 -18.06 8.85 18.82
N LEU A 27 -17.50 8.54 17.66
CA LEU A 27 -16.74 9.51 16.88
C LEU A 27 -17.73 10.43 16.16
N ILE A 28 -17.63 11.74 16.39
CA ILE A 28 -18.35 12.75 15.63
C ILE A 28 -17.29 13.54 14.87
N ILE A 29 -17.10 13.20 13.59
CA ILE A 29 -16.18 13.94 12.74
C ILE A 29 -16.87 15.25 12.39
N GLN A 30 -16.36 16.36 12.93
CA GLN A 30 -16.79 17.70 12.54
C GLN A 30 -15.58 18.36 11.88
N GLU A 31 -15.53 18.37 10.55
CA GLU A 31 -14.51 19.12 9.81
C GLU A 31 -14.78 20.61 10.06
N SER A 32 -13.96 21.29 10.87
CA SER A 32 -14.05 22.75 11.00
C SER A 32 -12.88 23.41 10.28
N LEU A 33 -13.17 24.13 9.19
CA LEU A 33 -12.49 25.39 8.90
C LEU A 33 -13.05 26.39 9.92
N ASP A 34 -12.22 26.77 10.88
CA ASP A 34 -12.51 27.70 11.98
C ASP A 34 -13.80 27.46 12.79
N ILE A 35 -13.60 27.14 14.07
CA ILE A 35 -14.67 26.95 15.07
C ILE A 35 -15.58 28.20 15.19
N ASP A 36 -15.09 29.37 14.82
CA ASP A 36 -15.82 30.64 14.94
C ASP A 36 -16.82 30.92 13.78
N ILE A 37 -16.87 30.08 12.74
CA ILE A 37 -17.71 30.33 11.54
C ILE A 37 -19.02 29.50 11.54
N LEU A 38 -19.14 28.45 12.35
CA LEU A 38 -20.25 27.49 12.25
C LEU A 38 -21.30 27.65 13.35
N ASP A 39 -21.97 28.80 13.37
CA ASP A 39 -23.28 28.97 14.03
C ASP A 39 -24.45 28.51 13.13
N GLY A 40 -24.15 27.85 12.01
CA GLY A 40 -25.10 27.39 10.98
C GLY A 40 -25.12 25.87 10.83
N ALA A 41 -26.30 25.28 11.03
CA ALA A 41 -26.56 23.84 11.00
C ALA A 41 -26.26 23.17 9.65
N VAL A 42 -25.04 22.67 9.47
CA VAL A 42 -24.74 21.68 8.42
C VAL A 42 -24.96 20.28 9.00
N LYS A 43 -26.03 19.61 8.57
CA LYS A 43 -26.30 18.20 8.91
C LYS A 43 -25.39 17.31 8.06
N PHE A 44 -24.32 16.81 8.67
CA PHE A 44 -23.52 15.72 8.09
C PHE A 44 -24.13 14.38 8.52
N GLU A 45 -24.39 13.47 7.58
CA GLU A 45 -24.72 12.07 7.92
C GLU A 45 -23.44 11.27 8.09
N PRO A 46 -23.04 10.90 9.33
CA PRO A 46 -21.81 10.15 9.54
C PRO A 46 -21.95 8.72 9.01
N LYS A 47 -21.00 8.26 8.19
CA LYS A 47 -20.80 6.82 7.97
C LYS A 47 -20.31 6.19 9.29
N LEU A 48 -21.24 5.67 10.08
CA LEU A 48 -20.95 5.01 11.36
C LEU A 48 -20.34 3.62 11.11
N LYS A 49 -19.01 3.48 11.24
CA LYS A 49 -18.38 2.17 11.49
C LYS A 49 -18.31 1.96 13.01
N LYS A 50 -18.95 0.89 13.50
CA LYS A 50 -18.82 0.46 14.90
C LYS A 50 -17.48 -0.25 15.07
N ILE A 51 -16.58 0.33 15.85
CA ILE A 51 -15.28 -0.26 16.17
C ILE A 51 -15.37 -0.83 17.58
N LEU A 52 -15.30 -2.15 17.69
CA LEU A 52 -15.16 -2.83 18.98
C LEU A 52 -13.66 -2.98 19.25
N LEU A 53 -13.15 -2.22 20.21
CA LEU A 53 -11.76 -2.33 20.65
C LEU A 53 -11.74 -3.08 21.99
N LYS A 54 -11.06 -4.23 22.03
CA LYS A 54 -10.75 -4.96 23.26
C LYS A 54 -9.38 -4.49 23.75
N ARG A 55 -9.32 -3.33 24.40
CA ARG A 55 -8.08 -2.88 25.10
C ARG A 55 -8.43 -2.42 26.50
N SER A 56 -7.61 -2.75 27.49
CA SER A 56 -7.74 -2.25 28.87
C SER A 56 -7.12 -0.85 29.04
N ASP A 57 -6.17 -0.47 28.18
CA ASP A 57 -5.38 0.77 28.32
C ASP A 57 -5.84 1.93 27.42
N PHE A 58 -7.12 2.29 27.53
CA PHE A 58 -7.68 3.51 26.92
C PHE A 58 -7.20 4.83 27.56
N SER A 59 -6.13 4.81 28.36
CA SER A 59 -5.70 5.92 29.24
C SER A 59 -4.78 6.93 28.57
N LYS A 60 -4.21 6.62 27.38
CA LYS A 60 -3.27 7.51 26.68
C LYS A 60 -4.00 8.47 25.73
N LYS A 61 -3.81 9.78 25.91
CA LYS A 61 -4.31 10.87 25.03
C LYS A 61 -3.99 10.64 23.53
N TYR A 62 -2.88 9.99 23.22
CA TYR A 62 -2.47 9.64 21.85
C TYR A 62 -3.32 8.53 21.22
N PHE A 63 -3.93 7.65 22.02
CA PHE A 63 -4.72 6.52 21.54
C PHE A 63 -5.95 6.95 20.73
N LEU A 64 -6.64 8.01 21.18
CA LEU A 64 -7.79 8.56 20.48
C LEU A 64 -7.41 9.29 19.20
N GLY A 65 -6.28 10.02 19.20
CA GLY A 65 -5.72 10.61 17.99
C GLY A 65 -5.40 9.56 16.93
N ASN A 66 -4.77 8.45 17.32
CA ASN A 66 -4.43 7.34 16.43
C ASN A 66 -5.66 6.62 15.90
N ILE A 67 -6.69 6.40 16.73
CA ILE A 67 -7.99 5.86 16.28
C ILE A 67 -8.57 6.76 15.19
N VAL A 68 -8.68 8.06 15.46
CA VAL A 68 -9.27 9.00 14.50
C VAL A 68 -8.46 9.06 13.23
N ARG A 69 -7.12 9.10 13.32
CA ARG A 69 -6.22 9.02 12.17
C ARG A 69 -6.47 7.75 11.34
N THR A 70 -6.63 6.60 11.99
CA THR A 70 -6.88 5.31 11.32
C THR A 70 -8.25 5.26 10.67
N ILE A 71 -9.29 5.77 11.33
CA ILE A 71 -10.65 5.74 10.79
C ILE A 71 -10.82 6.73 9.63
N ILE A 72 -10.29 7.95 9.80
CA ILE A 72 -10.47 9.04 8.85
C ILE A 72 -9.55 8.86 7.64
N ASN A 73 -8.26 8.66 7.90
CA ASN A 73 -7.31 8.56 6.79
C ASN A 73 -7.31 7.16 6.17
N CYS A 74 -7.84 6.16 6.89
CA CYS A 74 -8.03 4.79 6.41
C CYS A 74 -6.80 4.30 5.63
N PRO A 75 -5.71 3.90 6.33
CA PRO A 75 -4.49 3.48 5.67
C PRO A 75 -4.82 2.45 4.60
N CYS A 76 -4.14 2.54 3.46
CA CYS A 76 -4.47 1.71 2.31
C CYS A 76 -3.27 0.90 1.83
N VAL A 77 -3.56 -0.33 1.40
CA VAL A 77 -2.59 -1.22 0.79
C VAL A 77 -3.02 -1.45 -0.64
N TYR A 78 -2.18 -1.01 -1.56
CA TYR A 78 -2.31 -1.26 -2.98
C TYR A 78 -1.72 -2.62 -3.31
N ILE A 79 -2.43 -3.45 -4.07
CA ILE A 79 -1.86 -4.70 -4.60
C ILE A 79 -1.72 -4.54 -6.11
N SER A 80 -0.48 -4.42 -6.57
CA SER A 80 -0.10 -4.36 -7.98
C SER A 80 0.34 -5.73 -8.46
N TYR A 81 -0.20 -6.17 -9.60
CA TYR A 81 -0.01 -7.52 -10.11
C TYR A 81 -0.18 -7.58 -11.63
N GLY A 82 0.53 -8.50 -12.28
CA GLY A 82 0.31 -8.79 -13.71
C GLY A 82 -1.02 -9.52 -13.90
N ASN A 83 -1.73 -9.27 -15.02
CA ASN A 83 -3.00 -9.93 -15.36
C ASN A 83 -2.83 -11.46 -15.60
N ASP A 84 -2.65 -12.22 -14.51
CA ASP A 84 -2.66 -13.67 -14.48
C ASP A 84 -3.98 -14.19 -13.90
N PRO A 85 -4.81 -14.92 -14.66
CA PRO A 85 -6.16 -15.26 -14.22
C PRO A 85 -6.25 -16.28 -13.08
N ASN A 86 -5.21 -17.07 -12.77
CA ASN A 86 -5.31 -18.20 -11.83
C ASN A 86 -4.42 -18.02 -10.57
N GLU A 87 -3.10 -18.19 -10.68
CA GLU A 87 -2.19 -18.21 -9.52
C GLU A 87 -2.19 -16.91 -8.72
N THR A 88 -2.13 -15.78 -9.41
CA THR A 88 -2.08 -14.46 -8.76
C THR A 88 -3.38 -14.13 -8.02
N LYS A 89 -4.54 -14.62 -8.47
CA LYS A 89 -5.82 -14.35 -7.79
C LYS A 89 -5.93 -15.06 -6.45
N ASP A 90 -5.44 -16.30 -6.37
CA ASP A 90 -5.46 -17.07 -5.14
C ASP A 90 -4.59 -16.39 -4.07
N ILE A 91 -3.37 -16.00 -4.44
CA ILE A 91 -2.45 -15.24 -3.58
C ILE A 91 -3.06 -13.90 -3.12
N ILE A 92 -3.70 -13.16 -4.03
CA ILE A 92 -4.43 -11.93 -3.67
C ILE A 92 -5.52 -12.24 -2.65
N GLY A 93 -6.27 -13.33 -2.84
CA GLY A 93 -7.31 -13.77 -1.92
C GLY A 93 -6.77 -14.14 -0.53
N GLU A 94 -5.64 -14.84 -0.48
CA GLU A 94 -4.95 -15.22 0.75
C GLU A 94 -4.46 -13.97 1.52
N ILE A 95 -3.72 -13.08 0.85
CA ILE A 95 -3.26 -11.80 1.42
C ILE A 95 -4.46 -11.02 1.95
N SER A 96 -5.51 -10.87 1.15
CA SER A 96 -6.70 -10.11 1.53
C SER A 96 -7.41 -10.68 2.73
N SER A 97 -7.44 -12.00 2.86
CA SER A 97 -8.03 -12.70 4.00
C SER A 97 -7.20 -12.50 5.26
N ALA A 98 -5.87 -12.59 5.14
CA ALA A 98 -4.95 -12.34 6.24
C ALA A 98 -5.07 -10.90 6.77
N PHE A 99 -5.07 -9.89 5.88
CA PHE A 99 -5.32 -8.50 6.25
C PHE A 99 -6.67 -8.31 6.96
N LYS A 100 -7.76 -8.93 6.47
CA LYS A 100 -9.06 -8.84 7.14
C LYS A 100 -9.05 -9.44 8.54
N ALA A 101 -8.26 -10.50 8.76
CA ALA A 101 -8.16 -11.17 10.04
C ALA A 101 -7.43 -10.32 11.09
N VAL A 102 -6.33 -9.65 10.70
CA VAL A 102 -5.46 -8.95 11.66
C VAL A 102 -5.50 -7.43 11.57
N LEU A 103 -5.70 -6.86 10.37
CA LEU A 103 -5.70 -5.42 10.10
C LEU A 103 -7.02 -4.97 9.42
N PRO A 104 -8.20 -5.19 10.04
CA PRO A 104 -9.51 -5.01 9.39
C PRO A 104 -9.88 -3.57 9.02
N TYR A 105 -9.06 -2.59 9.38
CA TYR A 105 -9.26 -1.16 9.08
C TYR A 105 -8.30 -0.63 8.01
N VAL A 106 -7.43 -1.48 7.48
CA VAL A 106 -6.63 -1.17 6.30
C VAL A 106 -7.49 -1.43 5.06
N ASP A 107 -7.59 -0.44 4.18
CA ASP A 107 -8.33 -0.56 2.92
C ASP A 107 -7.45 -1.21 1.86
N ILE A 108 -7.89 -2.34 1.31
CA ILE A 108 -7.15 -3.05 0.26
C ILE A 108 -7.66 -2.60 -1.09
N LYS A 109 -6.78 -2.02 -1.88
CA LYS A 109 -7.04 -1.52 -3.22
C LYS A 109 -6.30 -2.39 -4.24
N TYR A 110 -7.05 -3.15 -5.02
CA TYR A 110 -6.49 -3.93 -6.11
C TYR A 110 -6.23 -3.04 -7.31
N ASP A 111 -5.16 -3.32 -8.05
CA ASP A 111 -4.95 -2.68 -9.32
C ASP A 111 -6.19 -2.86 -10.22
N LYS A 112 -6.73 -1.71 -10.65
CA LYS A 112 -7.73 -1.60 -11.70
C LYS A 112 -7.00 -0.88 -12.82
N VAL A 113 -6.37 -1.69 -13.67
CA VAL A 113 -5.76 -1.35 -14.96
C VAL A 113 -6.23 0.03 -15.41
N ASN A 114 -5.36 1.04 -15.26
CA ASN A 114 -5.37 2.40 -15.83
C ASN A 114 -5.33 3.60 -14.87
N LYS A 115 -5.61 3.48 -13.56
CA LYS A 115 -5.70 4.70 -12.72
C LYS A 115 -4.36 5.36 -12.36
N TYR A 116 -3.29 4.61 -12.11
CA TYR A 116 -2.04 5.21 -11.60
C TYR A 116 -1.16 5.81 -12.72
N LYS A 117 -1.32 5.35 -13.97
CA LYS A 117 -0.65 5.98 -15.13
C LYS A 117 -1.12 7.42 -15.34
N GLU A 118 -2.35 7.76 -14.95
CA GLU A 118 -2.92 9.11 -15.09
C GLU A 118 -2.43 10.09 -14.00
N ASN A 119 -2.01 9.61 -12.82
CA ASN A 119 -1.49 10.45 -11.74
C ASN A 119 -0.46 9.72 -10.87
N ILE A 120 0.71 9.44 -11.45
CA ILE A 120 1.81 8.75 -10.74
C ILE A 120 2.33 9.55 -9.54
N ASN A 121 2.36 10.88 -9.64
CA ASN A 121 2.81 11.73 -8.53
C ASN A 121 1.85 11.63 -7.34
N GLY A 122 0.54 11.74 -7.59
CA GLY A 122 -0.46 11.55 -6.55
C GLY A 122 -0.43 10.14 -5.95
N PHE A 123 -0.12 9.12 -6.74
CA PHE A 123 0.08 7.77 -6.23
C PHE A 123 1.30 7.66 -5.30
N ILE A 124 2.43 8.25 -5.69
CA ILE A 124 3.63 8.30 -4.83
C ILE A 124 3.35 9.08 -3.55
N ASP A 125 2.66 10.22 -3.65
CA ASP A 125 2.23 11.01 -2.49
C ASP A 125 1.30 10.21 -1.57
N ASP A 126 0.37 9.43 -2.13
CA ASP A 126 -0.51 8.54 -1.37
C ASP A 126 0.29 7.48 -0.60
N LEU A 127 1.32 6.90 -1.21
CA LEU A 127 2.22 5.98 -0.52
C LEU A 127 2.89 6.70 0.65
N VAL A 128 3.61 7.80 0.39
CA VAL A 128 4.30 8.57 1.45
C VAL A 128 3.35 8.97 2.59
N ASN A 129 2.07 9.26 2.32
CA ASN A 129 1.10 9.71 3.33
C ASN A 129 0.39 8.59 4.12
N GLY A 130 0.96 7.37 4.17
CA GLY A 130 0.40 6.25 4.93
C GLY A 130 -0.16 5.11 4.06
N GLY A 131 0.13 5.13 2.77
CA GLY A 131 -0.15 4.03 1.86
C GLY A 131 0.99 3.01 1.83
N PHE A 132 0.67 1.80 1.37
CA PHE A 132 1.63 0.73 1.07
C PHE A 132 1.32 0.16 -0.29
N ILE A 133 2.32 -0.42 -0.95
CA ILE A 133 2.12 -1.19 -2.17
C ILE A 133 2.79 -2.56 -2.03
N ILE A 134 2.00 -3.61 -2.24
CA ILE A 134 2.46 -4.97 -2.44
C ILE A 134 2.58 -5.20 -3.94
N ILE A 135 3.77 -5.59 -4.40
CA ILE A 135 4.03 -5.85 -5.82
C ILE A 135 4.21 -7.35 -6.02
N LEU A 136 3.25 -7.99 -6.68
CA LEU A 136 3.33 -9.42 -6.99
C LEU A 136 4.09 -9.61 -8.32
N ILE A 137 5.35 -10.02 -8.21
CA ILE A 137 6.30 -10.10 -9.34
C ILE A 137 6.27 -11.51 -9.93
N ASN A 138 5.77 -11.61 -11.15
CA ASN A 138 5.88 -12.79 -12.02
C ASN A 138 6.27 -12.35 -13.45
N GLU A 139 6.40 -13.29 -14.39
CA GLU A 139 6.71 -12.98 -15.78
C GLU A 139 5.78 -11.93 -16.39
N LYS A 140 4.46 -12.08 -16.15
CA LYS A 140 3.45 -11.20 -16.71
C LYS A 140 3.58 -9.78 -16.16
N TYR A 141 3.95 -9.63 -14.90
CA TYR A 141 4.31 -8.35 -14.32
C TYR A 141 5.52 -7.74 -15.06
N LEU A 142 6.60 -8.50 -15.18
CA LEU A 142 7.87 -8.06 -15.79
C LEU A 142 7.76 -7.75 -17.29
N LYS A 143 6.80 -8.37 -18.00
CA LYS A 143 6.54 -8.13 -19.43
C LYS A 143 5.40 -7.13 -19.69
N SER A 144 4.72 -6.64 -18.65
CA SER A 144 3.62 -5.68 -18.76
C SER A 144 4.15 -4.24 -18.78
N GLU A 145 3.81 -3.49 -19.83
CA GLU A 145 4.18 -2.07 -19.97
C GLU A 145 3.66 -1.24 -18.78
N TYR A 146 2.43 -1.48 -18.34
CA TYR A 146 1.81 -0.73 -17.25
C TYR A 146 2.49 -1.02 -15.91
N CYS A 147 2.68 -2.31 -15.59
CA CYS A 147 3.31 -2.73 -14.33
C CYS A 147 4.75 -2.23 -14.25
N MET A 148 5.49 -2.33 -15.35
CA MET A 148 6.87 -1.86 -15.40
C MET A 148 6.97 -0.33 -15.39
N PHE A 149 6.02 0.40 -16.00
CA PHE A 149 5.94 1.85 -15.87
C PHE A 149 5.79 2.28 -14.39
N GLU A 150 4.86 1.67 -13.66
CA GLU A 150 4.67 1.95 -12.24
C GLU A 150 5.93 1.61 -11.43
N PHE A 151 6.49 0.42 -11.65
CA PHE A 151 7.70 -0.03 -10.97
C PHE A 151 8.88 0.91 -11.17
N VAL A 152 9.18 1.27 -12.42
CA VAL A 152 10.29 2.17 -12.76
C VAL A 152 10.13 3.53 -12.07
N ASN A 153 8.92 4.10 -12.07
CA ASN A 153 8.66 5.38 -11.39
C ASN A 153 8.81 5.27 -9.88
N MET A 154 8.32 4.18 -9.26
CA MET A 154 8.50 3.94 -7.82
C MET A 154 9.97 3.78 -7.45
N VAL A 155 10.74 3.02 -8.22
CA VAL A 155 12.19 2.85 -8.02
C VAL A 155 12.91 4.19 -8.11
N LYS A 156 12.55 5.03 -9.07
CA LYS A 156 13.13 6.38 -9.20
C LYS A 156 12.82 7.25 -7.98
N ALA A 157 11.55 7.26 -7.56
CA ALA A 157 11.11 8.05 -6.42
C ALA A 157 11.72 7.57 -5.10
N SER A 158 11.95 6.26 -4.96
CA SER A 158 12.46 5.66 -3.72
C SER A 158 13.97 5.81 -3.54
N LYS A 159 14.75 6.10 -4.61
CA LYS A 159 16.22 6.22 -4.55
C LYS A 159 16.75 7.06 -3.39
N ASN A 160 16.10 8.20 -3.12
CA ASN A 160 16.48 9.14 -2.06
C ASN A 160 15.39 9.31 -0.99
N ASN A 161 14.46 8.36 -0.90
CA ASN A 161 13.34 8.40 0.04
C ASN A 161 13.23 7.06 0.77
N GLU A 162 13.93 6.96 1.91
CA GLU A 162 13.93 5.75 2.75
C GLU A 162 12.52 5.42 3.28
N GLU A 163 11.70 6.42 3.58
CA GLU A 163 10.31 6.21 4.00
C GLU A 163 9.50 5.54 2.90
N LEU A 164 9.67 5.96 1.64
CA LEU A 164 9.00 5.33 0.51
C LEU A 164 9.48 3.88 0.30
N LYS A 165 10.77 3.58 0.52
CA LYS A 165 11.28 2.19 0.39
C LYS A 165 10.60 1.23 1.35
N LEU A 166 10.31 1.67 2.58
CA LEU A 166 9.61 0.86 3.59
C LEU A 166 8.14 0.61 3.22
N ARG A 167 7.58 1.35 2.26
CA ARG A 167 6.18 1.23 1.83
C ARG A 167 6.01 0.38 0.58
N ILE A 168 7.11 -0.02 -0.07
CA ILE A 168 7.11 -0.86 -1.27
C ILE A 168 7.53 -2.27 -0.85
N CYS A 169 6.59 -3.21 -0.94
CA CYS A 169 6.72 -4.59 -0.52
C CYS A 169 6.66 -5.54 -1.73
N PRO A 170 7.76 -5.71 -2.49
CA PRO A 170 7.83 -6.71 -3.54
C PRO A 170 7.72 -8.13 -2.99
N ILE A 171 6.96 -8.97 -3.68
CA ILE A 171 6.81 -10.41 -3.44
C ILE A 171 7.05 -11.12 -4.78
N ILE A 172 8.14 -11.88 -4.87
CA ILE A 172 8.49 -12.63 -6.08
C ILE A 172 7.74 -13.96 -6.07
N LEU A 173 6.79 -14.14 -7.00
CA LEU A 173 5.92 -15.32 -7.04
C LEU A 173 6.62 -16.60 -7.50
N ASN A 174 7.61 -16.47 -8.40
CA ASN A 174 8.36 -17.60 -8.93
C ASN A 174 9.84 -17.43 -8.58
N SER A 175 10.40 -18.44 -7.90
CA SER A 175 11.79 -18.45 -7.44
C SER A 175 12.81 -18.47 -8.59
N SER A 176 12.41 -18.78 -9.83
CA SER A 176 13.31 -18.72 -10.98
C SER A 176 13.80 -17.30 -11.24
N TYR A 177 13.01 -16.26 -10.93
CA TYR A 177 13.42 -14.86 -11.05
C TYR A 177 14.46 -14.42 -10.02
N TYR A 178 15.05 -15.30 -9.22
CA TYR A 178 16.29 -15.01 -8.48
C TYR A 178 17.55 -15.34 -9.31
N ASN A 179 17.43 -16.02 -10.46
CA ASN A 179 18.54 -16.40 -11.32
C ASN A 179 18.76 -15.37 -12.44
N ILE A 180 20.02 -15.08 -12.74
CA ILE A 180 20.43 -14.18 -13.82
C ILE A 180 19.91 -14.61 -15.19
N ASN A 181 19.78 -15.93 -15.43
CA ASN A 181 19.30 -16.45 -16.72
C ASN A 181 17.85 -16.03 -17.01
N ASP A 182 16.97 -16.04 -16.01
CA ASP A 182 15.58 -15.61 -16.18
C ASP A 182 15.47 -14.10 -16.45
N TYR A 183 16.39 -13.28 -15.93
CA TYR A 183 16.44 -11.85 -16.26
C TYR A 183 16.88 -11.58 -17.70
N ILE A 184 17.75 -12.42 -18.26
CA ILE A 184 18.18 -12.32 -19.67
C ILE A 184 16.97 -12.49 -20.58
N GLU A 185 16.09 -13.46 -20.32
CA GLU A 185 14.88 -13.65 -21.13
C GLU A 185 13.91 -12.45 -21.07
N ILE A 186 13.81 -11.80 -19.91
CA ILE A 186 13.03 -10.56 -19.76
C ILE A 186 13.70 -9.40 -20.51
N GLU A 187 15.02 -9.28 -20.43
CA GLU A 187 15.78 -8.26 -21.15
C GLU A 187 15.66 -8.42 -22.66
N GLU A 188 15.80 -9.64 -23.18
CA GLU A 188 15.61 -9.98 -24.59
C GLU A 188 14.21 -9.59 -25.08
N TYR A 189 13.17 -9.85 -24.27
CA TYR A 189 11.80 -9.42 -24.58
C TYR A 189 11.69 -7.91 -24.77
N TRP A 190 12.26 -7.12 -23.85
CA TRP A 190 12.20 -5.65 -23.94
C TRP A 190 13.07 -5.09 -25.06
N VAL A 191 14.24 -5.67 -25.33
CA VAL A 191 15.09 -5.32 -26.48
C VAL A 191 14.35 -5.60 -27.79
N ALA A 192 13.66 -6.74 -27.90
CA ALA A 192 12.86 -7.06 -29.08
C ALA A 192 11.71 -6.07 -29.27
N GLU A 193 10.98 -5.70 -28.21
CA GLU A 193 9.90 -4.71 -28.30
C GLU A 193 10.43 -3.32 -28.68
N ARG A 194 11.59 -2.91 -28.15
CA ARG A 194 12.29 -1.68 -28.52
C ARG A 194 12.60 -1.64 -30.02
N ASN A 195 13.21 -2.70 -30.54
CA ASN A 195 13.59 -2.80 -31.95
C ASN A 195 12.36 -2.77 -32.85
N ARG A 196 11.31 -3.51 -32.47
CA ARG A 196 10.02 -3.51 -33.18
C ARG A 196 9.40 -2.12 -33.28
N LEU A 197 9.49 -1.31 -32.23
CA LEU A 197 8.99 0.08 -32.24
C LEU A 197 9.84 0.98 -33.13
N ASN A 198 11.17 0.89 -33.02
CA ASN A 198 12.10 1.67 -33.84
C ASN A 198 11.84 1.42 -35.33
N ASP A 199 11.76 0.16 -35.74
CA ASP A 199 11.51 -0.23 -37.14
C ASP A 199 10.16 0.31 -37.65
N LYS A 200 9.11 0.23 -36.83
CA LYS A 200 7.77 0.71 -37.19
C LYS A 200 7.64 2.23 -37.16
N SER A 201 8.53 2.93 -36.44
CA SER A 201 8.52 4.39 -36.31
C SER A 201 9.51 5.10 -37.22
N ALA A 202 10.25 4.36 -38.07
CA ALA A 202 11.19 4.93 -39.00
C ALA A 202 10.50 5.98 -39.90
N GLY A 203 10.83 7.25 -39.70
CA GLY A 203 10.22 8.39 -40.40
C GLY A 203 8.88 8.89 -39.85
N ILE A 204 8.39 8.38 -38.72
CA ILE A 204 7.15 8.82 -38.05
C ILE A 204 7.50 9.63 -36.79
N MET A 205 7.19 10.92 -36.80
CA MET A 205 7.33 11.78 -35.62
C MET A 205 6.08 11.69 -34.74
N ASN A 206 6.01 10.67 -33.89
CA ASN A 206 4.91 10.46 -32.94
C ASN A 206 5.44 10.45 -31.50
N SER A 207 5.07 11.47 -30.72
CA SER A 207 5.52 11.65 -29.34
C SER A 207 5.21 10.44 -28.45
N LYS A 208 4.07 9.76 -28.67
CA LYS A 208 3.69 8.56 -27.91
C LYS A 208 4.63 7.38 -28.17
N ILE A 209 5.20 7.29 -29.37
CA ILE A 209 6.17 6.24 -29.68
C ILE A 209 7.50 6.53 -28.98
N HIS A 210 7.93 7.80 -28.97
CA HIS A 210 9.12 8.21 -28.23
C HIS A 210 8.98 7.97 -26.72
N GLU A 211 7.86 8.38 -26.11
CA GLU A 211 7.56 8.09 -24.70
C GLU A 211 7.63 6.59 -24.39
N LYS A 212 7.11 5.75 -25.29
CA LYS A 212 7.16 4.28 -25.11
C LYS A 212 8.59 3.74 -25.24
N ILE A 213 9.38 4.23 -26.18
CA ILE A 213 10.79 3.83 -26.32
C ILE A 213 11.59 4.26 -25.09
N GLU A 214 11.38 5.47 -24.58
CA GLU A 214 12.02 5.96 -23.36
C GLU A 214 11.68 5.09 -22.15
N LEU A 215 10.42 4.70 -21.99
CA LEU A 215 10.03 3.74 -20.94
C LEU A 215 10.79 2.42 -21.08
N ILE A 216 10.86 1.85 -22.29
CA ILE A 216 11.58 0.59 -22.53
C ILE A 216 13.08 0.74 -22.22
N ASP A 217 13.69 1.86 -22.61
CA ASP A 217 15.09 2.15 -22.29
C ASP A 217 15.33 2.21 -20.77
N GLU A 218 14.38 2.78 -20.01
CA GLU A 218 14.45 2.81 -18.55
C GLU A 218 14.24 1.42 -17.92
N ILE A 219 13.37 0.59 -18.50
CA ILE A 219 13.20 -0.80 -18.06
C ILE A 219 14.51 -1.57 -18.26
N ILE A 220 15.08 -1.53 -19.47
CA ILE A 220 16.33 -2.22 -19.80
C ILE A 220 17.47 -1.79 -18.86
N LYS A 221 17.58 -0.49 -18.53
CA LYS A 221 18.59 0.01 -17.58
C LYS A 221 18.45 -0.55 -16.16
N ILE A 222 17.22 -0.86 -15.74
CA ILE A 222 16.93 -1.34 -14.38
C ILE A 222 17.15 -2.84 -14.24
N LEU A 223 16.88 -3.64 -15.29
CA LEU A 223 16.95 -5.11 -15.25
C LEU A 223 18.27 -5.68 -14.71
N PRO A 224 19.47 -5.20 -15.12
CA PRO A 224 20.74 -5.72 -14.60
C PRO A 224 20.90 -5.58 -13.09
N ASN A 225 20.24 -4.59 -12.48
CA ASN A 225 20.30 -4.31 -11.05
C ASN A 225 18.99 -4.70 -10.34
N PHE A 226 18.06 -5.37 -11.02
CA PHE A 226 16.73 -5.62 -10.48
C PHE A 226 16.78 -6.36 -9.15
N HIS A 227 17.61 -7.41 -9.05
CA HIS A 227 17.80 -8.13 -7.78
C HIS A 227 18.26 -7.20 -6.66
N SER A 228 19.29 -6.37 -6.91
CA SER A 228 19.79 -5.40 -5.92
C SER A 228 18.74 -4.37 -5.53
N ILE A 229 17.93 -3.91 -6.48
CA ILE A 229 16.85 -2.94 -6.25
C ILE A 229 15.79 -3.59 -5.36
N ILE A 230 15.33 -4.79 -5.71
CA ILE A 230 14.33 -5.52 -4.92
C ILE A 230 14.84 -5.80 -3.51
N THR A 231 16.10 -6.22 -3.34
CA THR A 231 16.68 -6.45 -2.01
C THR A 231 16.90 -5.16 -1.19
N SER A 232 16.95 -4.00 -1.86
CA SER A 232 17.02 -2.71 -1.18
C SER A 232 15.66 -2.17 -0.72
N LEU A 233 14.57 -2.77 -1.21
CA LEU A 233 13.20 -2.54 -0.74
C LEU A 233 12.88 -3.55 0.37
N TYR A 234 11.72 -3.37 1.02
CA TYR A 234 11.24 -4.39 1.94
C TYR A 234 10.87 -5.67 1.16
N ASN A 235 11.79 -6.63 1.09
CA ASN A 235 11.64 -7.84 0.32
C ASN A 235 11.82 -9.07 1.20
N LEU A 236 10.86 -10.00 1.12
CA LEU A 236 10.97 -11.32 1.72
C LEU A 236 10.63 -12.39 0.65
N PRO A 237 11.26 -13.57 0.70
CA PRO A 237 10.97 -14.66 -0.24
C PRO A 237 9.53 -15.18 -0.10
N ILE A 238 8.86 -15.50 -1.22
CA ILE A 238 7.46 -15.99 -1.19
C ILE A 238 7.27 -17.32 -0.47
N ASN A 239 8.25 -18.22 -0.54
CA ASN A 239 8.16 -19.54 0.10
C ASN A 239 8.05 -19.38 1.63
N SER A 240 8.64 -18.32 2.19
CA SER A 240 8.48 -17.98 3.60
C SER A 240 7.08 -17.42 3.89
N PHE A 241 6.50 -16.64 2.97
CA PHE A 241 5.23 -15.96 3.19
C PHE A 241 4.01 -16.89 3.29
N GLN A 242 3.87 -17.88 2.43
CA GLN A 242 2.70 -18.78 2.52
C GLN A 242 2.78 -19.69 3.74
N GLU A 243 3.98 -20.18 4.09
CA GLU A 243 4.22 -21.00 5.28
C GLU A 243 3.89 -20.25 6.58
N GLU A 244 4.22 -18.96 6.64
CA GLU A 244 3.94 -18.11 7.80
C GLU A 244 2.62 -17.33 7.70
N LYS A 245 1.78 -17.59 6.69
CA LYS A 245 0.51 -16.88 6.45
C LYS A 245 0.68 -15.35 6.36
N TYR A 246 1.74 -14.91 5.71
CA TYR A 246 2.10 -13.51 5.47
C TYR A 246 2.40 -12.71 6.75
N LEU A 247 2.71 -13.39 7.86
CA LEU A 247 2.98 -12.77 9.15
C LEU A 247 4.02 -11.65 9.05
N SER A 248 5.17 -11.89 8.42
CA SER A 248 6.23 -10.88 8.38
C SER A 248 5.78 -9.61 7.63
N LEU A 249 5.03 -9.77 6.53
CA LEU A 249 4.47 -8.66 5.75
C LEU A 249 3.48 -7.84 6.57
N LEU A 250 2.54 -8.53 7.22
CA LEU A 250 1.52 -7.92 8.05
C LEU A 250 2.13 -7.22 9.27
N TRP A 251 3.16 -7.83 9.86
CA TRP A 251 3.90 -7.28 10.98
C TRP A 251 4.64 -6.00 10.58
N HIS A 252 5.41 -6.03 9.48
CA HIS A 252 6.08 -4.85 8.94
C HIS A 252 5.13 -3.69 8.68
N ILE A 253 3.96 -3.98 8.08
CA ILE A 253 2.94 -2.96 7.84
C ILE A 253 2.35 -2.45 9.17
N ASN A 254 2.12 -3.31 10.17
CA ASN A 254 1.67 -2.88 11.50
C ASN A 254 2.68 -1.96 12.18
N GLU A 255 3.97 -2.30 12.15
CA GLU A 255 5.04 -1.47 12.73
C GLU A 255 5.15 -0.11 12.04
N GLN A 256 5.11 -0.09 10.71
CA GLN A 256 5.18 1.16 9.96
C GLN A 256 3.93 2.01 10.19
N LEU A 257 2.73 1.40 10.28
CA LEU A 257 1.51 2.11 10.65
C LEU A 257 1.62 2.72 12.06
N GLU A 258 2.18 2.00 13.02
CA GLU A 258 2.41 2.53 14.37
C GLU A 258 3.37 3.72 14.37
N SER A 259 4.49 3.61 13.63
CA SER A 259 5.47 4.68 13.44
C SER A 259 4.85 5.95 12.83
N ASP A 260 3.95 5.75 11.86
CA ASP A 260 3.18 6.81 11.22
C ASP A 260 2.10 7.42 12.14
N GLY A 261 1.92 6.90 13.36
CA GLY A 261 0.92 7.34 14.33
C GLY A 261 -0.49 6.86 14.02
N TYR A 262 -0.64 5.77 13.26
CA TYR A 262 -1.88 5.01 13.18
C TYR A 262 -2.04 4.12 14.41
N MET A 263 -3.20 3.48 14.52
CA MET A 263 -3.46 2.53 15.58
C MET A 263 -2.74 1.22 15.28
N SER A 264 -1.80 0.87 16.14
CA SER A 264 -1.24 -0.49 16.19
C SER A 264 -2.24 -1.45 16.83
N PHE A 265 -2.42 -2.61 16.20
CA PHE A 265 -3.37 -3.64 16.68
C PHE A 265 -2.69 -4.69 17.55
N TYR A 266 -1.38 -4.83 17.41
CA TYR A 266 -0.55 -5.84 18.04
C TYR A 266 0.74 -5.19 18.55
N ASN A 267 1.13 -5.49 19.79
CA ASN A 267 2.40 -4.99 20.32
C ASN A 267 3.56 -5.95 20.04
N GLU A 268 3.25 -7.21 19.78
CA GLU A 268 4.22 -8.27 19.53
C GLU A 268 3.77 -9.12 18.34
N GLU A 269 4.72 -9.53 17.51
CA GLU A 269 4.48 -10.37 16.34
C GLU A 269 3.79 -11.71 16.72
N ALA A 270 4.11 -12.25 17.90
CA ALA A 270 3.50 -13.46 18.43
C ALA A 270 1.97 -13.35 18.59
N GLU A 271 1.47 -12.19 19.03
CA GLU A 271 0.02 -11.95 19.18
C GLU A 271 -0.69 -12.01 17.80
N MET A 272 -0.08 -11.44 16.77
CA MET A 272 -0.61 -11.48 15.41
C MET A 272 -0.61 -12.90 14.85
N LYS A 273 0.47 -13.66 15.10
CA LYS A 273 0.62 -15.06 14.71
C LYS A 273 -0.48 -15.94 15.31
N GLU A 274 -0.82 -15.75 16.58
CA GLU A 274 -1.92 -16.48 17.23
C GLU A 274 -3.27 -16.23 16.55
N VAL A 275 -3.55 -14.99 16.14
CA VAL A 275 -4.79 -14.64 15.43
C VAL A 275 -4.84 -15.25 14.03
N LEU A 276 -3.72 -15.24 13.28
CA LEU A 276 -3.64 -15.90 11.96
C LEU A 276 -3.81 -17.43 12.05
N ASN A 277 -3.41 -18.03 13.17
CA ASN A 277 -3.58 -19.46 13.42
C ASN A 277 -4.98 -19.84 13.91
N SER A 278 -5.68 -18.94 14.59
CA SER A 278 -7.02 -19.17 15.12
C SER A 278 -8.14 -18.99 14.09
N ASN A 279 -7.86 -18.31 12.97
CA ASN A 279 -8.82 -18.02 11.90
C ASN A 279 -8.64 -18.90 10.65
N ALA A 280 -7.78 -19.92 10.71
CA ALA A 280 -7.56 -20.92 9.65
C ALA A 280 -8.36 -22.19 9.93
#